data_AF-A0A0X8GYD0-F1
#
_entry.id   AF-A0A0X8GYD0-F1
#
_cell.length_a   1.000
_cell.length_b   1.000
_cell.length_c   1.000
_cell.angle_alpha   90.00
_cell.angle_beta   90.00
_cell.angle_gamma   90.00
#
_symmetry.space_group_name_H-M   'P 1'
#
loop_
_entity.id
_entity.type
_entity.pdbx_description
1 polymer ?
#
loop_
_entity_poly.entity_id
_entity_poly.type
_entity_poly.pdbx_seq_one_letter_code
_entity_poly.pdbx_strand_id
1 'polypeptide(L)'
;MSSIATITDPSMLEFHRFRGSDSMVFWRLGLRKFSKFDVGDLVFFIDRRHRHPYTQEKGIIGFGRCFSISNKPLHKAWQIYEQKLGYDNEDHFQEAIRYYRKDDDLLPKKIQCIELEHIVLLQYPIFLSEVGFEMSERLESFTYLEKGKRDITPDVLNLAKNMGIDPWFDMQNKNISMDRFEMFSQEQAIRKLLSFLPKIVTLKDANIIKKYTTGVYFEGVFYSFESKKLSLLYTNINDIATLYAIYGIQTYLESVLSDYQIESILYLKNPSKTIQQVLQDLNLSHVEI
;
A
#
# COMPACT_ATOMS: atom_id res chain seq x y z
N MET A 1 -0.90 7.33 -9.88
CA MET A 1 -0.23 6.67 -8.75
C MET A 1 0.43 5.41 -9.26
N SER A 2 1.44 4.90 -8.56
CA SER A 2 2.22 3.75 -9.03
C SER A 2 2.91 3.08 -7.85
N SER A 3 2.68 1.76 -7.74
CA SER A 3 3.50 0.88 -6.91
C SER A 3 4.97 1.07 -7.24
N ILE A 4 5.84 0.80 -6.27
CA ILE A 4 7.28 0.94 -6.45
C ILE A 4 7.96 -0.42 -6.37
N ALA A 5 9.06 -0.58 -7.09
CA ALA A 5 10.02 -1.64 -6.83
C ALA A 5 11.30 -1.03 -6.27
N THR A 6 11.77 -1.57 -5.16
CA THR A 6 12.92 -1.04 -4.41
C THR A 6 13.96 -2.12 -4.21
N ILE A 7 15.23 -1.73 -4.26
CA ILE A 7 16.29 -2.63 -3.81
C ILE A 7 16.20 -2.73 -2.30
N THR A 8 16.20 -3.97 -1.81
CA THR A 8 16.08 -4.27 -0.40
C THR A 8 17.32 -4.98 0.11
N ASP A 9 17.63 -4.79 1.38
CA ASP A 9 18.72 -5.50 2.03
C ASP A 9 18.41 -7.00 2.13
N PRO A 10 19.26 -7.90 1.59
CA PRO A 10 18.94 -9.32 1.57
C PRO A 10 18.87 -9.96 2.95
N SER A 11 19.69 -9.50 3.90
CA SER A 11 19.66 -9.98 5.29
C SER A 11 18.31 -9.66 5.97
N MET A 12 17.79 -8.45 5.71
CA MET A 12 16.48 -8.02 6.18
C MET A 12 15.36 -8.93 5.66
N LEU A 13 15.40 -9.26 4.36
CA LEU A 13 14.41 -10.13 3.72
C LEU A 13 14.49 -11.56 4.24
N GLU A 14 15.69 -12.11 4.41
CA GLU A 14 15.88 -13.44 4.98
C GLU A 14 15.36 -13.54 6.40
N PHE A 15 15.62 -12.53 7.23
CA PHE A 15 15.09 -12.46 8.58
C PHE A 15 13.55 -12.61 8.60
N HIS A 16 12.86 -11.84 7.75
CA HIS A 16 11.40 -11.91 7.66
C HIS A 16 10.90 -13.21 7.04
N ARG A 17 11.63 -13.75 6.06
CA ARG A 17 11.35 -15.06 5.45
C ARG A 17 11.41 -16.17 6.49
N PHE A 18 12.49 -16.23 7.28
CA PHE A 18 12.70 -17.29 8.28
C PHE A 18 11.65 -17.27 9.38
N ARG A 19 11.13 -16.08 9.72
CA ARG A 19 10.15 -15.88 10.79
C ARG A 19 8.70 -15.83 10.30
N GLY A 20 8.44 -15.98 9.00
CA GLY A 20 7.09 -15.89 8.44
C GLY A 20 6.40 -14.53 8.71
N SER A 21 7.15 -13.44 8.73
CA SER A 21 6.60 -12.13 9.12
C SER A 21 5.55 -11.62 8.13
N ASP A 22 4.30 -11.43 8.57
CA ASP A 22 3.23 -10.81 7.74
C ASP A 22 3.35 -9.28 7.64
N SER A 23 4.21 -8.67 8.46
CA SER A 23 4.49 -7.23 8.44
C SER A 23 5.98 -6.96 8.63
N MET A 24 6.45 -5.87 8.04
CA MET A 24 7.83 -5.40 8.21
C MET A 24 7.94 -3.89 8.03
N VAL A 25 9.09 -3.34 8.37
CA VAL A 25 9.41 -1.93 8.16
C VAL A 25 10.56 -1.83 7.20
N PHE A 26 10.23 -1.52 5.95
CA PHE A 26 11.24 -1.18 4.96
C PHE A 26 11.83 0.19 5.31
N TRP A 27 13.15 0.32 5.27
CA TRP A 27 13.83 1.57 5.54
C TRP A 27 14.65 2.05 4.34
N ARG A 28 14.78 3.38 4.21
CA ARG A 28 15.66 4.00 3.20
C ARG A 28 16.29 5.28 3.70
N LEU A 29 17.45 5.59 3.14
CA LEU A 29 18.22 6.79 3.45
C LEU A 29 17.60 8.07 2.85
N GLY A 30 16.95 7.95 1.70
CA GLY A 30 16.34 9.10 1.02
C GLY A 30 15.08 9.59 1.74
N LEU A 31 15.10 10.80 2.29
CA LEU A 31 13.96 11.38 3.03
C LEU A 31 12.92 12.08 2.16
N ARG A 32 13.17 12.22 0.85
CA ARG A 32 12.24 12.83 -0.10
C ARG A 32 10.96 12.01 -0.15
N LYS A 33 9.81 12.70 -0.14
CA LYS A 33 8.51 12.07 -0.36
C LYS A 33 8.45 11.47 -1.75
N PHE A 34 7.72 10.37 -1.88
CA PHE A 34 7.36 9.83 -3.18
C PHE A 34 6.39 10.79 -3.88
N SER A 35 6.54 10.97 -5.19
CA SER A 35 5.66 11.83 -5.99
C SER A 35 4.37 11.13 -6.40
N LYS A 36 4.41 9.80 -6.59
CA LYS A 36 3.29 9.00 -7.13
C LYS A 36 2.95 7.76 -6.29
N PHE A 37 3.44 7.67 -5.06
CA PHE A 37 3.24 6.53 -4.16
C PHE A 37 2.74 7.01 -2.80
N ASP A 38 1.73 6.32 -2.26
CA ASP A 38 1.02 6.65 -1.04
C ASP A 38 0.60 5.38 -0.28
N VAL A 39 0.01 5.56 0.91
CA VAL A 39 -0.56 4.47 1.71
C VAL A 39 -1.58 3.67 0.88
N GLY A 40 -1.48 2.35 0.97
CA GLY A 40 -2.23 1.37 0.18
C GLY A 40 -1.56 0.93 -1.13
N ASP A 41 -0.52 1.63 -1.62
CA ASP A 41 0.26 1.17 -2.78
C ASP A 41 1.16 -0.02 -2.39
N LEU A 42 1.61 -0.77 -3.39
CA LEU A 42 2.50 -1.92 -3.17
C LEU A 42 3.97 -1.51 -3.26
N VAL A 43 4.77 -2.08 -2.37
CA VAL A 43 6.24 -2.04 -2.43
C VAL A 43 6.73 -3.42 -2.82
N PHE A 44 7.34 -3.54 -3.99
CA PHE A 44 7.99 -4.75 -4.48
C PHE A 44 9.47 -4.75 -4.08
N PHE A 45 9.96 -5.91 -3.61
CA PHE A 45 11.32 -6.07 -3.10
C PHE A 45 12.21 -6.67 -4.18
N ILE A 46 13.30 -5.99 -4.50
CA ILE A 46 14.33 -6.48 -5.42
C ILE A 46 15.53 -6.93 -4.58
N ASP A 47 15.91 -8.20 -4.71
CA ASP A 47 17.14 -8.74 -4.12
C ASP A 47 18.24 -8.81 -5.19
N ARG A 48 19.38 -8.17 -4.92
CA ARG A 48 20.53 -8.10 -5.84
C ARG A 48 21.19 -9.46 -6.10
N ARG A 49 20.94 -10.46 -5.27
CA ARG A 49 21.46 -11.83 -5.41
C ARG A 49 20.68 -12.64 -6.45
N HIS A 50 19.40 -12.31 -6.64
CA HIS A 50 18.52 -12.99 -7.58
C HIS A 50 18.60 -12.30 -8.94
N ARG A 51 19.49 -12.80 -9.81
CA ARG A 51 19.73 -12.24 -11.14
C ARG A 51 19.27 -13.17 -12.24
N HIS A 52 18.72 -12.59 -13.30
CA HIS A 52 18.37 -13.33 -14.49
C HIS A 52 19.65 -13.94 -15.09
N PRO A 53 19.66 -15.26 -15.42
CA PRO A 53 20.89 -15.95 -15.84
C PRO A 53 21.60 -15.31 -17.04
N TYR A 54 20.82 -14.79 -17.99
CA TYR A 54 21.35 -14.26 -19.26
C TYR A 54 21.49 -12.75 -19.28
N THR A 55 20.50 -12.02 -18.77
CA THR A 55 20.45 -10.55 -18.85
C THR A 55 21.02 -9.87 -17.62
N GLN A 56 21.31 -10.61 -16.55
CA GLN A 56 21.79 -10.11 -15.25
C GLN A 56 20.84 -9.11 -14.57
N GLU A 57 19.60 -9.02 -15.05
CA GLU A 57 18.51 -8.23 -14.47
C GLU A 57 18.22 -8.69 -13.05
N LYS A 58 17.95 -7.76 -12.14
CA LYS A 58 17.62 -8.08 -10.74
C LYS A 58 16.13 -8.41 -10.64
N GLY A 59 15.81 -9.52 -10.00
CA GLY A 59 14.44 -9.99 -9.84
C GLY A 59 13.73 -9.40 -8.63
N ILE A 60 12.42 -9.24 -8.76
CA ILE A 60 11.47 -9.02 -7.66
C ILE A 60 11.25 -10.35 -6.96
N ILE A 61 11.44 -10.39 -5.64
CA ILE A 61 11.31 -11.61 -4.83
C ILE A 61 10.09 -11.61 -3.91
N GLY A 62 9.31 -10.53 -3.91
CA GLY A 62 8.21 -10.35 -2.96
C GLY A 62 7.64 -8.94 -3.01
N PHE A 63 6.60 -8.72 -2.24
CA PHE A 63 5.97 -7.41 -2.10
C PHE A 63 5.15 -7.29 -0.80
N GLY A 64 4.72 -6.07 -0.49
CA GLY A 64 3.86 -5.77 0.65
C GLY A 64 3.04 -4.50 0.41
N ARG A 65 1.94 -4.34 1.16
CA ARG A 65 1.10 -3.14 1.11
C ARG A 65 1.64 -2.07 2.04
N CYS A 66 1.76 -0.84 1.55
CA CYS A 66 2.14 0.30 2.34
C CYS A 66 1.06 0.66 3.36
N PHE A 67 1.36 0.49 4.64
CA PHE A 67 0.48 0.88 5.74
C PHE A 67 0.74 2.30 6.22
N SER A 68 2.02 2.67 6.37
CA SER A 68 2.41 3.98 6.89
C SER A 68 3.78 4.41 6.35
N ILE A 69 4.00 5.72 6.23
CA ILE A 69 5.29 6.31 5.87
C ILE A 69 5.65 7.37 6.90
N SER A 70 6.82 7.26 7.53
CA SER A 70 7.29 8.27 8.47
C SER A 70 8.81 8.41 8.46
N ASN A 71 9.29 9.62 8.78
CA ASN A 71 10.73 9.85 8.93
C ASN A 71 11.08 9.80 10.43
N LYS A 72 12.02 8.93 10.80
CA LYS A 72 12.43 8.70 12.19
C LYS A 72 13.95 8.84 12.36
N PRO A 73 14.42 9.37 13.50
CA PRO A 73 15.81 9.15 13.93
C PRO A 73 16.10 7.66 14.10
N LEU A 74 17.34 7.25 13.86
CA LEU A 74 17.70 5.82 13.80
C LEU A 74 17.38 5.06 15.09
N HIS A 75 17.86 5.55 16.24
CA HIS A 75 17.55 4.97 17.56
C HIS A 75 16.03 4.95 17.85
N LYS A 76 15.29 5.97 17.40
CA LYS A 76 13.83 5.99 17.57
C LYS A 76 13.12 5.00 16.65
N ALA A 77 13.65 4.73 15.46
CA ALA A 77 13.13 3.69 14.59
C ALA A 77 13.30 2.32 15.25
N TRP A 78 14.48 2.02 15.78
CA TRP A 78 14.73 0.76 16.50
C TRP A 78 13.82 0.62 17.73
N GLN A 79 13.72 1.66 18.56
CA GLN A 79 12.86 1.64 19.75
C GLN A 79 11.38 1.37 19.45
N ILE A 80 10.88 1.80 18.28
CA ILE A 80 9.46 1.68 17.92
C ILE A 80 9.19 0.38 17.16
N TYR A 81 10.07 0.02 16.23
CA TYR A 81 9.84 -1.05 15.27
C TYR A 81 10.58 -2.34 15.62
N GLU A 82 11.66 -2.25 16.39
CA GLU A 82 12.48 -3.37 16.83
C GLU A 82 12.78 -4.34 15.66
N GLN A 83 12.48 -5.62 15.85
CA GLN A 83 12.69 -6.70 14.90
C GLN A 83 11.83 -6.58 13.62
N LYS A 84 10.83 -5.69 13.57
CA LYS A 84 10.13 -5.40 12.31
C LYS A 84 11.06 -4.74 11.28
N LEU A 85 12.20 -4.20 11.70
CA LEU A 85 13.24 -3.69 10.79
C LEU A 85 14.06 -4.79 10.12
N GLY A 86 13.88 -6.07 10.49
CA GLY A 86 14.53 -7.20 9.84
C GLY A 86 15.91 -7.57 10.40
N TYR A 87 16.20 -7.20 11.65
CA TYR A 87 17.49 -7.49 12.30
C TYR A 87 17.26 -8.01 13.73
N ASP A 88 18.19 -8.84 14.23
CA ASP A 88 18.09 -9.42 15.56
C ASP A 88 18.28 -8.40 16.68
N ASN A 89 19.14 -7.39 16.47
CA ASN A 89 19.51 -6.37 17.45
C ASN A 89 19.82 -5.02 16.77
N GLU A 90 19.92 -3.95 17.58
CA GLU A 90 20.16 -2.59 17.09
C GLU A 90 21.51 -2.45 16.38
N ASP A 91 22.54 -3.14 16.86
CA ASP A 91 23.89 -3.05 16.30
C ASP A 91 23.93 -3.56 14.86
N HIS A 92 23.34 -4.74 14.61
CA HIS A 92 23.20 -5.31 13.26
C HIS A 92 22.41 -4.37 12.32
N PHE A 93 21.35 -3.75 12.83
CA PHE A 93 20.60 -2.76 12.07
C PHE A 93 21.47 -1.54 11.70
N GLN A 94 22.21 -0.99 12.66
CA GLN A 94 23.09 0.15 12.40
C GLN A 94 24.25 -0.20 11.44
N GLU A 95 24.77 -1.43 11.51
CA GLU A 95 25.77 -1.93 10.55
C GLU A 95 25.24 -2.00 9.13
N ALA A 96 24.01 -2.50 8.95
CA ALA A 96 23.36 -2.49 7.65
C ALA A 96 23.20 -1.05 7.11
N ILE A 97 22.77 -0.10 7.95
CA ILE A 97 22.70 1.32 7.56
C ILE A 97 24.05 1.86 7.10
N ARG A 98 25.14 1.57 7.84
CA ARG A 98 26.51 1.99 7.49
C ARG A 98 26.92 1.42 6.12
N TYR A 99 26.69 0.13 5.90
CA TYR A 99 27.02 -0.54 4.64
C TYR A 99 26.36 0.12 3.41
N TYR A 100 25.09 0.50 3.50
CA TYR A 100 24.36 1.11 2.38
C TYR A 100 24.66 2.61 2.18
N ARG A 101 25.30 3.28 3.13
CA ARG A 101 25.62 4.71 3.01
C ARG A 101 26.83 4.98 2.10
N LYS A 102 27.70 3.99 1.85
CA LYS A 102 28.89 4.04 0.98
C LYS A 102 29.67 5.37 1.11
N ASP A 103 30.71 5.38 1.95
CA ASP A 103 31.72 6.44 2.09
C ASP A 103 31.48 7.50 3.18
N ASP A 104 30.67 7.21 4.20
CA ASP A 104 30.53 8.07 5.39
C ASP A 104 30.28 7.23 6.64
N ASP A 105 31.25 7.26 7.57
CA ASP A 105 31.22 6.49 8.83
C ASP A 105 30.13 6.96 9.79
N LEU A 106 29.56 8.15 9.57
CA LEU A 106 28.51 8.68 10.43
C LEU A 106 27.18 7.99 10.11
N LEU A 107 26.38 7.76 11.14
CA LEU A 107 25.00 7.30 10.95
C LEU A 107 24.10 8.47 10.48
N PRO A 108 23.11 8.22 9.62
CA PRO A 108 22.18 9.26 9.19
C PRO A 108 21.34 9.72 10.37
N LYS A 109 21.10 11.04 10.47
CA LYS A 109 20.27 11.61 11.55
C LYS A 109 18.84 11.07 11.51
N LYS A 110 18.33 10.77 10.33
CA LYS A 110 16.98 10.22 10.10
C LYS A 110 17.01 9.27 8.92
N ILE A 111 16.11 8.30 8.99
CA ILE A 111 15.73 7.41 7.88
C ILE A 111 14.23 7.57 7.62
N GLN A 112 13.81 7.18 6.43
CA GLN A 112 12.39 6.99 6.15
C GLN A 112 12.04 5.53 6.43
N CYS A 113 11.02 5.33 7.26
CA CYS A 113 10.42 4.05 7.60
C CYS A 113 9.11 3.93 6.83
N ILE A 114 8.96 2.84 6.08
CA ILE A 114 7.76 2.46 5.36
C ILE A 114 7.26 1.19 6.03
N GLU A 115 6.19 1.31 6.80
CA GLU A 115 5.54 0.18 7.43
C GLU A 115 4.73 -0.55 6.38
N LEU A 116 4.99 -1.85 6.26
CA LEU A 116 4.39 -2.74 5.29
C LEU A 116 3.62 -3.84 6.00
N GLU A 117 2.48 -4.18 5.46
CA GLU A 117 1.62 -5.27 5.91
C GLU A 117 1.28 -6.22 4.77
N HIS A 118 0.77 -7.39 5.14
CA HIS A 118 0.38 -8.46 4.22
C HIS A 118 1.53 -8.83 3.26
N ILE A 119 2.72 -9.01 3.84
CA ILE A 119 3.93 -9.38 3.09
C ILE A 119 3.72 -10.70 2.36
N VAL A 120 4.20 -10.74 1.11
CA VAL A 120 4.26 -11.95 0.28
C VAL A 120 5.68 -12.09 -0.24
N LEU A 121 6.31 -13.23 0.02
CA LEU A 121 7.57 -13.64 -0.60
C LEU A 121 7.28 -14.70 -1.66
N LEU A 122 7.89 -14.56 -2.82
CA LEU A 122 7.62 -15.39 -3.99
C LEU A 122 8.52 -16.61 -4.03
N GLN A 123 7.99 -17.71 -4.58
CA GLN A 123 8.76 -18.93 -4.79
C GLN A 123 9.92 -18.71 -5.78
N TYR A 124 9.69 -17.88 -6.79
CA TYR A 124 10.67 -17.55 -7.82
C TYR A 124 10.74 -16.03 -8.05
N PRO A 125 11.89 -15.50 -8.45
CA PRO A 125 12.02 -14.09 -8.78
C PRO A 125 11.25 -13.75 -10.08
N ILE A 126 10.55 -12.62 -10.10
CA ILE A 126 9.95 -12.02 -11.31
C ILE A 126 10.93 -11.02 -11.90
N PHE A 127 11.15 -11.10 -13.22
CA PHE A 127 11.95 -10.11 -13.93
C PHE A 127 11.01 -9.11 -14.63
N LEU A 128 11.27 -7.81 -14.49
CA LEU A 128 10.40 -6.78 -15.05
C LEU A 128 10.38 -6.81 -16.58
N SER A 129 11.43 -7.32 -17.21
CA SER A 129 11.44 -7.58 -18.66
C SER A 129 10.34 -8.55 -19.12
N GLU A 130 9.88 -9.47 -18.25
CA GLU A 130 8.79 -10.42 -18.54
C GLU A 130 7.43 -9.72 -18.74
N VAL A 131 7.27 -8.52 -18.16
CA VAL A 131 6.09 -7.65 -18.36
C VAL A 131 6.37 -6.49 -19.32
N GLY A 132 7.48 -6.57 -20.07
CA GLY A 132 7.88 -5.54 -21.03
C GLY A 132 8.31 -4.23 -20.37
N PHE A 133 8.81 -4.28 -19.13
CA PHE A 133 9.33 -3.12 -18.41
C PHE A 133 10.84 -3.24 -18.21
N GLU A 134 11.58 -2.29 -18.78
CA GLU A 134 13.03 -2.25 -18.63
C GLU A 134 13.41 -1.47 -17.37
N MET A 135 14.07 -2.15 -16.44
CA MET A 135 14.63 -1.51 -15.26
C MET A 135 15.93 -0.79 -15.60
N SER A 136 16.07 0.46 -15.15
CA SER A 136 17.36 1.15 -15.25
C SER A 136 18.46 0.38 -14.52
N GLU A 137 19.59 0.16 -15.18
CA GLU A 137 20.77 -0.48 -14.57
C GLU A 137 21.26 0.27 -13.32
N ARG A 138 21.06 1.60 -13.29
CA ARG A 138 21.44 2.51 -12.21
C ARG A 138 20.24 2.87 -11.34
N LEU A 139 19.59 1.87 -10.76
CA LEU A 139 18.49 2.10 -9.83
C LEU A 139 19.01 2.84 -8.58
N GLU A 140 18.66 4.12 -8.43
CA GLU A 140 19.17 5.00 -7.37
C GLU A 140 18.68 4.56 -5.97
N SER A 141 17.43 4.12 -5.87
CA SER A 141 16.86 3.57 -4.63
C SER A 141 15.57 2.78 -4.88
N PHE A 142 14.71 3.26 -5.78
CA PHE A 142 13.45 2.64 -6.18
C PHE A 142 13.11 3.02 -7.64
N THR A 143 12.14 2.34 -8.23
CA THR A 143 11.51 2.71 -9.51
C THR A 143 9.99 2.67 -9.36
N TYR A 144 9.30 3.57 -10.04
CA TYR A 144 7.84 3.47 -10.19
C TYR A 144 7.52 2.40 -11.23
N LEU A 145 6.52 1.57 -10.94
CA LEU A 145 6.00 0.54 -11.84
C LEU A 145 4.96 1.15 -12.79
N GLU A 146 5.38 2.17 -13.54
CA GLU A 146 4.56 2.87 -14.52
C GLU A 146 5.38 3.08 -15.80
N LYS A 147 4.85 2.63 -16.95
CA LYS A 147 5.43 2.84 -18.27
C LYS A 147 4.57 3.83 -19.05
N GLY A 148 5.03 5.08 -19.16
CA GLY A 148 4.24 6.16 -19.74
C GLY A 148 3.02 6.48 -18.87
N LYS A 149 1.81 6.17 -19.35
CA LYS A 149 0.55 6.28 -18.58
C LYS A 149 -0.01 4.91 -18.13
N ARG A 150 0.69 3.81 -18.44
CA ARG A 150 0.26 2.46 -18.08
C ARG A 150 0.90 2.06 -16.75
N ASP A 151 0.05 1.72 -15.79
CA ASP A 151 0.45 1.01 -14.58
C ASP A 151 0.67 -0.47 -14.91
N ILE A 152 1.85 -1.00 -14.58
CA ILE A 152 2.23 -2.39 -14.84
C ILE A 152 2.08 -3.28 -13.59
N THR A 153 1.66 -2.71 -12.45
CA THR A 153 1.41 -3.46 -11.21
C THR A 153 0.50 -4.68 -11.42
N PRO A 154 -0.61 -4.61 -12.17
CA PRO A 154 -1.46 -5.77 -12.39
C PRO A 154 -0.75 -6.91 -13.14
N ASP A 155 0.12 -6.57 -14.11
CA ASP A 155 0.89 -7.55 -14.87
C ASP A 155 1.88 -8.29 -13.95
N VAL A 156 2.56 -7.55 -13.06
CA VAL A 156 3.49 -8.12 -12.07
C VAL A 156 2.75 -9.01 -11.07
N LEU A 157 1.59 -8.58 -10.57
CA LEU A 157 0.77 -9.39 -9.66
C LEU A 157 0.26 -10.68 -10.30
N ASN A 158 -0.07 -10.65 -11.59
CA ASN A 158 -0.50 -11.84 -12.32
C ASN A 158 0.65 -12.86 -12.48
N LEU A 159 1.87 -12.40 -12.80
CA LEU A 159 3.05 -13.27 -12.79
C LEU A 159 3.32 -13.82 -11.39
N ALA A 160 3.22 -12.98 -10.36
CA ALA A 160 3.42 -13.38 -8.97
C ALA A 160 2.45 -14.48 -8.54
N LYS A 161 1.17 -14.37 -8.93
CA LYS A 161 0.14 -15.39 -8.71
C LYS A 161 0.51 -16.72 -9.37
N ASN A 162 1.09 -16.71 -10.56
CA ASN A 162 1.51 -17.92 -11.26
C ASN A 162 2.77 -18.56 -10.64
N MET A 163 3.67 -17.75 -10.07
CA MET A 163 4.88 -18.25 -9.42
C MET A 163 4.61 -18.86 -8.05
N GLY A 164 3.61 -18.37 -7.33
CA GLY A 164 3.25 -18.84 -6.00
C GLY A 164 4.13 -18.27 -4.89
N ILE A 165 3.84 -18.70 -3.67
CA ILE A 165 4.45 -18.20 -2.43
C ILE A 165 5.68 -19.06 -2.09
N ASP A 166 6.72 -18.46 -1.54
CA ASP A 166 7.89 -19.18 -1.02
C ASP A 166 7.46 -20.24 0.01
N PRO A 167 7.79 -21.53 -0.17
CA PRO A 167 7.31 -22.61 0.71
C PRO A 167 7.75 -22.47 2.16
N TRP A 168 8.92 -21.89 2.41
CA TRP A 168 9.40 -21.70 3.78
C TRP A 168 8.61 -20.59 4.48
N PHE A 169 8.41 -19.48 3.80
CA PHE A 169 7.57 -18.38 4.28
C PHE A 169 6.13 -18.82 4.53
N ASP A 170 5.54 -19.58 3.60
CA ASP A 170 4.20 -20.16 3.73
C ASP A 170 4.08 -21.10 4.94
N MET A 171 5.06 -22.00 5.13
CA MET A 171 5.09 -22.91 6.28
C MET A 171 5.08 -22.17 7.63
N GLN A 172 5.77 -21.04 7.71
CA GLN A 172 5.84 -20.22 8.93
C GLN A 172 4.61 -19.33 9.11
N ASN A 173 3.88 -19.03 8.03
CA ASN A 173 2.73 -18.13 8.05
C ASN A 173 1.51 -18.79 7.37
N LYS A 174 0.87 -19.71 8.10
CA LYS A 174 -0.27 -20.51 7.63
C LYS A 174 -1.52 -19.71 7.24
N ASN A 175 -1.52 -18.40 7.45
CA ASN A 175 -2.63 -17.51 7.13
C ASN A 175 -2.47 -16.84 5.74
N ILE A 176 -1.37 -17.10 5.02
CA ILE A 176 -1.18 -16.56 3.68
C ILE A 176 -1.92 -17.46 2.68
N SER A 177 -3.02 -16.96 2.13
CA SER A 177 -3.74 -17.61 1.04
C SER A 177 -3.33 -17.03 -0.32
N MET A 178 -3.40 -17.85 -1.37
CA MET A 178 -3.32 -17.40 -2.76
C MET A 178 -4.40 -16.34 -3.10
N ASP A 179 -5.49 -16.29 -2.35
CA ASP A 179 -6.52 -15.25 -2.47
C ASP A 179 -5.97 -13.84 -2.22
N ARG A 180 -4.83 -13.73 -1.52
CA ARG A 180 -4.17 -12.45 -1.24
C ARG A 180 -3.70 -11.75 -2.52
N PHE A 181 -3.21 -12.48 -3.53
CA PHE A 181 -2.84 -11.89 -4.82
C PHE A 181 -4.04 -11.25 -5.52
N GLU A 182 -5.18 -11.96 -5.48
CA GLU A 182 -6.43 -11.50 -6.05
C GLU A 182 -6.95 -10.26 -5.31
N MET A 183 -6.93 -10.30 -3.97
CA MET A 183 -7.29 -9.17 -3.12
C MET A 183 -6.48 -7.91 -3.47
N PHE A 184 -5.16 -8.03 -3.60
CA PHE A 184 -4.32 -6.88 -3.96
C PHE A 184 -4.58 -6.38 -5.37
N SER A 185 -4.76 -7.27 -6.35
CA SER A 185 -5.10 -6.88 -7.71
C SER A 185 -6.38 -6.05 -7.75
N GLN A 186 -7.41 -6.51 -7.04
CA GLN A 186 -8.69 -5.83 -6.91
C GLN A 186 -8.56 -4.49 -6.18
N GLU A 187 -7.82 -4.44 -5.06
CA GLU A 187 -7.60 -3.21 -4.31
C GLU A 187 -6.87 -2.16 -5.16
N GLN A 188 -5.85 -2.54 -5.93
CA GLN A 188 -5.15 -1.61 -6.82
C GLN A 188 -6.06 -1.11 -7.95
N ALA A 189 -6.92 -1.97 -8.50
CA ALA A 189 -7.90 -1.57 -9.51
C ALA A 189 -8.93 -0.57 -8.95
N ILE A 190 -9.45 -0.83 -7.75
CA ILE A 190 -10.37 0.07 -7.04
C ILE A 190 -9.68 1.41 -6.77
N ARG A 191 -8.47 1.41 -6.19
CA ARG A 191 -7.75 2.66 -5.90
C ARG A 191 -7.51 3.49 -7.16
N LYS A 192 -7.18 2.85 -8.28
CA LYS A 192 -7.08 3.54 -9.57
C LYS A 192 -8.41 4.18 -9.97
N LEU A 193 -9.54 3.49 -9.83
CA LEU A 193 -10.86 4.04 -10.10
C LEU A 193 -11.18 5.23 -9.17
N LEU A 194 -10.92 5.08 -7.87
CA LEU A 194 -11.14 6.12 -6.86
C LEU A 194 -10.32 7.39 -7.14
N SER A 195 -9.14 7.27 -7.76
CA SER A 195 -8.29 8.43 -8.08
C SER A 195 -8.91 9.38 -9.12
N PHE A 196 -9.92 8.92 -9.87
CA PHE A 196 -10.67 9.75 -10.82
C PHE A 196 -11.91 10.41 -10.21
N LEU A 197 -12.27 10.07 -8.97
CA LEU A 197 -13.46 10.62 -8.33
C LEU A 197 -13.23 12.06 -7.84
N PRO A 198 -14.32 12.83 -7.68
CA PRO A 198 -14.27 14.13 -7.02
C PRO A 198 -13.71 14.02 -5.58
N LYS A 199 -12.85 14.97 -5.21
CA LYS A 199 -12.17 15.02 -3.91
C LYS A 199 -13.07 15.68 -2.86
N ILE A 200 -14.03 14.91 -2.34
CA ILE A 200 -15.04 15.41 -1.41
C ILE A 200 -14.52 15.45 0.04
N VAL A 201 -13.68 14.47 0.43
CA VAL A 201 -13.23 14.28 1.81
C VAL A 201 -11.88 14.96 2.00
N THR A 202 -11.73 15.77 3.06
CA THR A 202 -10.43 16.33 3.43
C THR A 202 -9.67 15.44 4.41
N LEU A 203 -8.38 15.70 4.62
CA LEU A 203 -7.59 15.04 5.68
C LEU A 203 -8.19 15.26 7.09
N LYS A 204 -8.82 16.42 7.32
CA LYS A 204 -9.48 16.70 8.61
C LYS A 204 -10.70 15.81 8.79
N ASP A 205 -11.49 15.65 7.73
CA ASP A 205 -12.67 14.78 7.69
C ASP A 205 -12.27 13.32 7.94
N ALA A 206 -11.23 12.84 7.25
CA ALA A 206 -10.69 11.50 7.46
C ALA A 206 -10.27 11.25 8.92
N ASN A 207 -9.64 12.23 9.58
CA ASN A 207 -9.26 12.10 10.99
C ASN A 207 -10.46 12.07 11.95
N ILE A 208 -11.59 12.66 11.56
CA ILE A 208 -12.85 12.55 12.31
C ILE A 208 -13.42 11.15 12.12
N ILE A 209 -13.56 10.70 10.87
CA ILE A 209 -14.13 9.38 10.53
C ILE A 209 -13.33 8.25 11.17
N LYS A 210 -11.98 8.34 11.17
CA LYS A 210 -11.07 7.36 11.79
C LYS A 210 -11.32 7.09 13.29
N LYS A 211 -12.07 7.95 13.99
CA LYS A 211 -12.46 7.73 15.38
C LYS A 211 -13.57 6.68 15.52
N TYR A 212 -14.33 6.46 14.46
CA TYR A 212 -15.55 5.66 14.47
C TYR A 212 -15.45 4.41 13.60
N THR A 213 -14.52 4.36 12.66
CA THR A 213 -14.34 3.23 11.74
C THR A 213 -12.90 3.11 11.26
N THR A 214 -12.57 1.93 10.73
CA THR A 214 -11.32 1.66 10.01
C THR A 214 -11.49 2.01 8.54
N GLY A 215 -10.42 2.52 7.93
CA GLY A 215 -10.45 2.91 6.53
C GLY A 215 -9.18 3.64 6.10
N VAL A 216 -9.07 3.80 4.80
CA VAL A 216 -7.92 4.40 4.14
C VAL A 216 -8.34 5.75 3.55
N TYR A 217 -7.58 6.79 3.88
CA TYR A 217 -7.68 8.06 3.19
C TYR A 217 -6.81 8.01 1.95
N PHE A 218 -7.39 8.36 0.81
CA PHE A 218 -6.75 8.26 -0.48
C PHE A 218 -7.24 9.39 -1.38
N GLU A 219 -6.34 10.32 -1.71
CA GLU A 219 -6.55 11.43 -2.65
C GLU A 219 -7.87 12.23 -2.50
N GLY A 220 -8.42 12.33 -1.30
CA GLY A 220 -9.68 13.06 -1.06
C GLY A 220 -10.94 12.18 -1.02
N VAL A 221 -10.72 10.87 -0.92
CA VAL A 221 -11.74 9.84 -0.66
C VAL A 221 -11.32 9.12 0.63
N PHE A 222 -12.28 8.80 1.50
CA PHE A 222 -12.07 7.88 2.61
C PHE A 222 -12.89 6.63 2.33
N TYR A 223 -12.27 5.45 2.33
CA TYR A 223 -12.95 4.21 1.98
C TYR A 223 -12.46 3.03 2.82
N SER A 224 -13.29 2.00 2.91
CA SER A 224 -12.89 0.66 3.35
C SER A 224 -13.24 -0.35 2.26
N PHE A 225 -12.44 -1.41 2.16
CA PHE A 225 -12.66 -2.46 1.18
C PHE A 225 -12.39 -3.83 1.82
N GLU A 226 -13.44 -4.63 1.99
CA GLU A 226 -13.37 -5.94 2.61
C GLU A 226 -14.33 -6.90 1.90
N SER A 227 -13.86 -8.09 1.52
CA SER A 227 -14.72 -9.18 0.99
C SER A 227 -15.70 -8.75 -0.12
N LYS A 228 -15.21 -8.00 -1.12
CA LYS A 228 -16.01 -7.40 -2.22
C LYS A 228 -17.03 -6.33 -1.80
N LYS A 229 -16.94 -5.83 -0.58
CA LYS A 229 -17.71 -4.67 -0.12
C LYS A 229 -16.82 -3.43 -0.14
N LEU A 230 -17.19 -2.42 -0.93
CA LEU A 230 -16.54 -1.12 -0.97
C LEU A 230 -17.44 -0.10 -0.29
N SER A 231 -17.00 0.40 0.87
CA SER A 231 -17.71 1.45 1.60
C SER A 231 -16.99 2.78 1.40
N LEU A 232 -17.68 3.77 0.84
CA LEU A 232 -17.23 5.15 0.78
C LEU A 232 -17.72 5.89 2.03
N LEU A 233 -16.84 6.62 2.67
CA LEU A 233 -17.05 7.15 4.00
C LEU A 233 -16.93 8.66 3.98
N TYR A 234 -17.96 9.34 4.46
CA TYR A 234 -18.07 10.80 4.40
C TYR A 234 -18.39 11.38 5.78
N THR A 235 -18.08 12.66 6.00
CA THR A 235 -18.50 13.41 7.18
C THR A 235 -18.64 14.89 6.83
N ASN A 236 -19.17 15.70 7.76
CA ASN A 236 -19.32 17.15 7.63
C ASN A 236 -20.13 17.60 6.39
N ILE A 237 -21.11 16.79 5.96
CA ILE A 237 -21.96 17.12 4.82
C ILE A 237 -23.11 18.01 5.29
N ASN A 238 -23.12 19.26 4.83
CA ASN A 238 -24.06 20.30 5.28
C ASN A 238 -24.97 20.83 4.15
N ASP A 239 -24.75 20.41 2.91
CA ASP A 239 -25.48 20.89 1.75
C ASP A 239 -26.02 19.73 0.90
N ILE A 240 -27.14 19.99 0.23
CA ILE A 240 -27.86 19.00 -0.58
C ILE A 240 -27.09 18.65 -1.87
N ALA A 241 -26.33 19.59 -2.43
CA ALA A 241 -25.59 19.35 -3.67
C ALA A 241 -24.51 18.28 -3.47
N THR A 242 -23.83 18.30 -2.33
CA THR A 242 -22.86 17.26 -1.96
C THR A 242 -23.51 15.90 -1.77
N LEU A 243 -24.74 15.82 -1.24
CA LEU A 243 -25.47 14.54 -1.15
C LEU A 243 -25.78 13.94 -2.52
N TYR A 244 -26.23 14.76 -3.47
CA TYR A 244 -26.42 14.31 -4.85
C TYR A 244 -25.12 13.89 -5.53
N ALA A 245 -24.01 14.58 -5.24
CA ALA A 245 -22.69 14.18 -5.75
C ALA A 245 -22.27 12.82 -5.19
N ILE A 246 -22.47 12.57 -3.89
CA ILE A 246 -22.20 11.27 -3.25
C ILE A 246 -23.06 10.17 -3.89
N TYR A 247 -24.37 10.42 -4.05
CA TYR A 247 -25.28 9.46 -4.68
C TYR A 247 -24.88 9.15 -6.14
N GLY A 248 -24.49 10.18 -6.91
CA GLY A 248 -23.98 10.01 -8.27
C GLY A 248 -22.70 9.19 -8.34
N ILE A 249 -21.77 9.40 -7.40
CA ILE A 249 -20.54 8.59 -7.27
C ILE A 249 -20.90 7.14 -6.97
N GLN A 250 -21.79 6.89 -6.00
CA GLN A 250 -22.20 5.55 -5.65
C GLN A 250 -22.81 4.82 -6.85
N THR A 251 -23.75 5.46 -7.54
CA THR A 251 -24.41 4.89 -8.74
C THR A 251 -23.40 4.59 -9.84
N TYR A 252 -22.44 5.48 -10.07
CA TYR A 252 -21.36 5.26 -11.03
C TYR A 252 -20.51 4.05 -10.65
N LEU A 253 -20.09 3.94 -9.39
CA LEU A 253 -19.30 2.81 -8.93
C LEU A 253 -20.08 1.49 -9.02
N GLU A 254 -21.35 1.46 -8.65
CA GLU A 254 -22.23 0.29 -8.82
C GLU A 254 -22.29 -0.16 -10.28
N SER A 255 -22.28 0.79 -11.22
CA SER A 255 -22.28 0.48 -12.66
C SER A 255 -20.97 -0.10 -13.18
N VAL A 256 -19.82 0.34 -12.63
CA VAL A 256 -18.47 -0.08 -13.06
C VAL A 256 -18.00 -1.32 -12.31
N LEU A 257 -18.43 -1.49 -11.07
CA LEU A 257 -18.03 -2.56 -10.15
C LEU A 257 -19.24 -3.44 -9.82
N SER A 258 -19.89 -4.00 -10.85
CA SER A 258 -21.14 -4.77 -10.71
C SER A 258 -21.04 -5.98 -9.78
N ASP A 259 -19.84 -6.53 -9.60
CA ASP A 259 -19.58 -7.70 -8.76
C ASP A 259 -19.32 -7.34 -7.29
N TYR A 260 -19.42 -6.04 -6.95
CA TYR A 260 -19.10 -5.50 -5.64
C TYR A 260 -20.33 -4.88 -4.99
N GLN A 261 -20.46 -5.08 -3.67
CA GLN A 261 -21.41 -4.32 -2.88
C GLN A 261 -20.83 -2.94 -2.61
N ILE A 262 -21.46 -1.90 -3.16
CA ILE A 262 -21.05 -0.51 -2.94
C ILE A 262 -22.01 0.13 -1.93
N GLU A 263 -21.46 0.87 -0.97
CA GLU A 263 -22.27 1.70 -0.08
C GLU A 263 -21.58 3.03 0.22
N SER A 264 -22.38 4.08 0.41
CA SER A 264 -21.91 5.34 0.98
C SER A 264 -22.43 5.47 2.41
N ILE A 265 -21.52 5.63 3.37
CA ILE A 265 -21.84 5.85 4.79
C ILE A 265 -21.46 7.27 5.17
N LEU A 266 -22.43 8.01 5.68
CA LEU A 266 -22.24 9.39 6.13
C LEU A 266 -22.22 9.46 7.66
N TYR A 267 -21.11 9.92 8.24
CA TYR A 267 -20.96 10.19 9.66
C TYR A 267 -21.32 11.65 9.94
N LEU A 268 -22.54 11.92 10.40
CA LEU A 268 -23.09 13.27 10.51
C LEU A 268 -23.38 13.64 11.97
N LYS A 269 -23.12 14.90 12.31
CA LYS A 269 -23.45 15.45 13.62
C LYS A 269 -24.70 16.30 13.52
N ASN A 270 -25.79 15.88 14.18
CA ASN A 270 -27.08 16.59 14.21
C ASN A 270 -27.56 17.06 12.83
N PRO A 271 -27.76 16.16 11.85
CA PRO A 271 -28.21 16.55 10.51
C PRO A 271 -29.54 17.30 10.57
N SER A 272 -29.69 18.35 9.76
CA SER A 272 -30.95 19.08 9.67
C SER A 272 -32.08 18.19 9.15
N LYS A 273 -33.34 18.53 9.45
CA LYS A 273 -34.51 17.78 8.93
C LYS A 273 -34.49 17.64 7.40
N THR A 274 -34.06 18.69 6.71
CA THR A 274 -33.94 18.66 5.24
C THR A 274 -32.89 17.65 4.78
N ILE A 275 -31.74 17.59 5.44
CA ILE A 275 -30.69 16.61 5.14
C ILE A 275 -31.18 15.19 5.44
N GLN A 276 -31.83 14.98 6.59
CA GLN A 276 -32.41 13.68 6.95
C GLN A 276 -33.43 13.19 5.91
N GLN A 277 -34.28 14.09 5.41
CA GLN A 277 -35.25 13.74 4.37
C GLN A 277 -34.57 13.33 3.07
N VAL A 278 -33.58 14.10 2.60
CA VAL A 278 -32.85 13.76 1.36
C VAL A 278 -32.07 12.44 1.49
N LEU A 279 -31.51 12.14 2.68
CA LEU A 279 -30.84 10.86 2.92
C LEU A 279 -31.80 9.68 2.78
N GLN A 280 -33.03 9.81 3.28
CA GLN A 280 -34.07 8.81 3.12
C GLN A 280 -34.49 8.66 1.66
N ASP A 281 -34.71 9.78 0.95
CA ASP A 281 -35.12 9.79 -0.46
C ASP A 281 -34.08 9.13 -1.38
N LEU A 282 -32.78 9.33 -1.07
CA LEU A 282 -31.66 8.75 -1.82
C LEU A 282 -31.22 7.37 -1.33
N ASN A 283 -31.85 6.84 -0.28
CA ASN A 283 -31.46 5.59 0.40
C ASN A 283 -29.97 5.56 0.80
N LEU A 284 -29.44 6.69 1.29
CA LEU A 284 -28.07 6.81 1.75
C LEU A 284 -27.97 6.46 3.25
N SER A 285 -27.00 5.61 3.60
CA SER A 285 -26.77 5.21 4.98
C SER A 285 -26.07 6.32 5.77
N HIS A 286 -26.49 6.54 7.01
CA HIS A 286 -25.83 7.49 7.89
C HIS A 286 -25.71 6.97 9.33
N VAL A 287 -24.70 7.49 10.03
CA VAL A 287 -24.42 7.25 11.45
C VAL A 287 -24.35 8.60 12.14
N GLU A 288 -25.11 8.77 13.21
CA GLU A 288 -25.03 9.98 14.04
C GLU A 288 -23.79 9.93 14.96
N ILE A 289 -23.00 11.00 14.98
CA ILE A 289 -21.74 11.13 15.74
C ILE A 289 -21.60 12.42 16.56
#